data_AF-A0A833QYE0-F1
#
_entry.id   AF-A0A833QYE0-F1
#
_cell.length_a   1.000
_cell.length_b   1.000
_cell.length_c   1.000
_cell.angle_alpha   90.00
_cell.angle_beta   90.00
_cell.angle_gamma   90.00
#
_symmetry.space_group_name_H-M   'P 1'
#
loop_
_entity.id
_entity.type
_entity.pdbx_description
1 polymer ?
#
loop_
_entity_poly.entity_id
_entity_poly.type
_entity_poly.pdbx_seq_one_letter_code
_entity_poly.pdbx_strand_id
1 'polypeptide(L)'
;MATPTPTDTTNEPFIVEECRGLLKLMSDGTVIRSADPLFPFTLPDDGSIEWKDLLFHPIHSLHVRLYRPVKTPPNAKLPLLAFFHGGVVCPQSTSQLDISNDIKVARNLSKYQVVSRRDT
;
A
#
# COMPACT_ATOMS: atom_id res chain seq x y z
N MET A 1 -31.39 -23.18 -45.22
CA MET A 1 -30.81 -21.89 -44.81
C MET A 1 -29.92 -22.15 -43.61
N ALA A 2 -28.61 -22.02 -43.76
CA ALA A 2 -27.66 -22.29 -42.68
C ALA A 2 -27.60 -21.07 -41.75
N THR A 3 -27.77 -21.30 -40.45
CA THR A 3 -27.62 -20.32 -39.37
C THR A 3 -26.16 -19.85 -39.32
N PRO A 4 -25.85 -18.55 -39.34
CA PRO A 4 -24.47 -18.11 -39.14
C PRO A 4 -24.05 -18.37 -37.69
N THR A 5 -23.01 -19.18 -37.51
CA THR A 5 -22.27 -19.33 -36.26
C THR A 5 -21.71 -17.96 -35.85
N PRO A 6 -21.82 -17.51 -34.59
CA PRO A 6 -21.15 -16.31 -34.16
C PRO A 6 -19.64 -16.53 -34.32
N THR A 7 -19.03 -15.76 -35.22
CA THR A 7 -17.58 -15.59 -35.28
C THR A 7 -17.14 -15.02 -33.95
N ASP A 8 -16.53 -15.85 -33.13
CA ASP A 8 -15.81 -15.44 -31.93
C ASP A 8 -14.58 -14.65 -32.40
N THR A 9 -14.79 -13.37 -32.69
CA THR A 9 -13.69 -12.42 -32.82
C THR A 9 -13.08 -12.30 -31.43
N THR A 10 -11.96 -13.00 -31.21
CA THR A 10 -11.14 -12.81 -30.02
C THR A 10 -10.65 -11.36 -30.04
N ASN A 11 -11.48 -10.48 -29.48
CA ASN A 11 -11.22 -9.06 -29.44
C ASN A 11 -10.14 -8.86 -28.38
N GLU A 12 -8.95 -8.40 -28.78
CA GLU A 12 -7.85 -8.19 -27.84
C GLU A 12 -8.31 -7.24 -26.72
N PRO A 13 -7.93 -7.52 -25.44
CA PRO A 13 -8.31 -6.66 -24.33
C PRO A 13 -7.86 -5.21 -24.57
N PHE A 14 -8.77 -4.26 -24.41
CA PHE A 14 -8.47 -2.83 -24.53
C PHE A 14 -8.69 -2.09 -23.21
N ILE A 15 -8.11 -0.90 -23.06
CA ILE A 15 -8.22 -0.10 -21.85
C ILE A 15 -9.64 0.49 -21.75
N VAL A 16 -10.35 0.15 -20.69
CA VAL A 16 -11.67 0.72 -20.34
C VAL A 16 -11.52 1.98 -19.51
N GLU A 17 -10.61 1.97 -18.54
CA GLU A 17 -10.36 3.11 -17.65
C GLU A 17 -8.87 3.20 -17.31
N GLU A 18 -8.36 4.43 -17.25
CA GLU A 18 -7.01 4.72 -16.79
C GLU A 18 -7.04 5.74 -15.64
N CYS A 19 -6.71 5.26 -14.44
CA CYS A 19 -6.64 6.10 -13.26
C CYS A 19 -5.24 6.74 -13.14
N ARG A 20 -5.06 7.92 -13.75
CA ARG A 20 -3.88 8.79 -13.56
C ARG A 20 -2.52 8.12 -13.81
N GLY A 21 -2.46 7.11 -14.68
CA GLY A 21 -1.24 6.35 -14.93
C GLY A 21 -0.84 5.38 -13.81
N LEU A 22 -1.63 5.24 -12.74
CA LEU A 22 -1.39 4.26 -11.66
C LEU A 22 -1.99 2.89 -11.99
N LEU A 23 -3.16 2.90 -12.61
CA LEU A 23 -3.97 1.71 -12.80
C LEU A 23 -4.71 1.81 -14.13
N LYS A 24 -4.71 0.72 -14.87
CA LYS A 24 -5.48 0.53 -16.09
C LYS A 24 -6.42 -0.65 -15.89
N LEU A 25 -7.71 -0.43 -16.10
CA LEU A 25 -8.72 -1.48 -16.16
C LEU A 25 -8.89 -1.88 -17.63
N MET A 26 -8.69 -3.16 -17.92
CA MET A 26 -8.87 -3.75 -19.24
C MET A 26 -10.32 -4.26 -19.41
N SER A 27 -10.77 -4.40 -20.65
CA SER A 27 -12.15 -4.81 -20.98
C SER A 27 -12.51 -6.23 -20.55
N ASP A 28 -11.51 -7.07 -20.33
CA ASP A 28 -11.64 -8.44 -19.80
C ASP A 28 -11.66 -8.49 -18.25
N GLY A 29 -11.60 -7.33 -17.59
CA GLY A 29 -11.51 -7.22 -16.13
C GLY A 29 -10.07 -7.30 -15.58
N THR A 30 -9.06 -7.46 -16.44
CA THR A 30 -7.65 -7.42 -16.03
C THR A 30 -7.30 -6.02 -15.51
N VAL A 31 -6.59 -5.95 -14.39
CA VAL A 31 -6.11 -4.69 -13.80
C VAL A 31 -4.59 -4.63 -13.92
N ILE A 32 -4.10 -3.72 -14.75
CA ILE A 32 -2.65 -3.45 -14.91
C ILE A 32 -2.27 -2.28 -14.01
N ARG A 33 -1.21 -2.45 -13.23
CA ARG A 33 -0.75 -1.46 -12.25
C ARG A 33 0.64 -0.95 -12.65
N SER A 34 0.88 0.35 -12.51
CA SER A 34 2.21 0.91 -12.72
C SER A 34 3.16 0.47 -11.61
N ALA A 35 4.38 0.09 -11.98
CA ALA A 35 5.46 -0.18 -11.04
C ALA A 35 6.11 1.10 -10.51
N ASP A 36 5.83 2.25 -11.14
CA ASP A 36 6.53 3.50 -10.88
C ASP A 36 5.74 4.36 -9.88
N PRO A 37 6.36 4.80 -8.76
CA PRO A 37 5.70 5.69 -7.83
C PRO A 37 5.51 7.07 -8.49
N LEU A 38 4.25 7.51 -8.64
CA LEU A 38 3.93 8.82 -9.23
C LEU A 38 4.53 10.03 -8.49
N PHE A 39 4.98 9.84 -7.25
CA PHE A 39 5.53 10.90 -6.43
C PHE A 39 6.73 10.36 -5.64
N PRO A 40 7.97 10.70 -6.05
CA PRO A 40 9.13 10.49 -5.19
C PRO A 40 8.98 11.42 -3.98
N PHE A 41 8.41 10.91 -2.90
CA PHE A 41 8.24 11.66 -1.67
C PHE A 41 9.40 11.40 -0.73
N THR A 42 10.31 12.37 -0.61
CA THR A 42 11.31 12.38 0.46
C THR A 42 10.67 12.96 1.72
N LEU A 43 10.40 12.12 2.71
CA LEU A 43 10.07 12.62 4.04
C LEU A 43 11.38 13.09 4.70
N PRO A 44 11.47 14.32 5.21
CA PRO A 44 12.57 14.70 6.09
C PRO A 44 12.47 13.85 7.35
N ASP A 45 13.46 13.00 7.59
CA ASP A 45 13.63 12.34 8.88
C ASP A 45 14.22 13.35 9.87
N ASP A 46 13.50 13.57 10.96
CA ASP A 46 13.88 14.47 12.05
C ASP A 46 14.41 13.68 13.26
N GLY A 47 14.54 12.35 13.13
CA GLY A 47 15.03 11.44 14.17
C GLY A 47 14.07 11.30 15.36
N SER A 48 12.82 11.76 15.24
CA SER A 48 11.85 11.69 16.34
C SER A 48 11.22 10.30 16.52
N ILE A 49 11.28 9.46 15.48
CA ILE A 49 10.64 8.16 15.40
C ILE A 49 11.61 7.13 14.85
N GLU A 50 11.64 5.97 15.51
CA GLU A 50 12.24 4.75 14.98
C GLU A 50 11.17 3.84 14.41
N TRP A 51 11.50 3.07 13.37
CA TRP A 51 10.61 2.07 12.81
C TRP A 51 11.34 0.78 12.46
N LYS A 52 10.57 -0.32 12.39
CA LYS A 52 11.07 -1.63 11.99
C LYS A 52 10.04 -2.38 11.16
N ASP A 53 10.51 -3.03 10.09
CA ASP A 53 9.71 -3.90 9.24
C ASP A 53 9.84 -5.35 9.67
N LEU A 54 8.72 -6.06 9.69
CA LEU A 54 8.64 -7.45 10.12
C LEU A 54 7.66 -8.22 9.23
N LEU A 55 7.99 -9.47 8.92
CA LEU A 55 7.04 -10.42 8.34
C LEU A 55 6.10 -10.92 9.46
N PHE A 56 4.82 -10.63 9.33
CA PHE A 56 3.80 -11.03 10.31
C PHE A 56 3.17 -12.39 9.96
N HIS A 57 2.84 -12.61 8.68
CA HIS A 57 2.21 -13.86 8.25
C HIS A 57 2.75 -14.36 6.91
N PRO A 58 3.68 -15.34 6.91
CA PRO A 58 4.37 -15.81 5.71
C PRO A 58 3.45 -16.35 4.61
N ILE A 59 2.41 -17.11 4.98
CA ILE A 59 1.51 -17.77 4.02
C ILE A 59 0.73 -16.74 3.17
N HIS A 60 0.48 -15.55 3.74
CA HIS A 60 -0.24 -14.47 3.07
C HIS A 60 0.68 -13.29 2.72
N SER A 61 2.00 -13.46 2.86
CA SER A 61 3.00 -12.40 2.69
C SER A 61 2.64 -11.11 3.43
N LEU A 62 2.01 -11.21 4.61
CA LEU A 62 1.61 -10.02 5.37
C LEU A 62 2.80 -9.47 6.13
N HIS A 63 3.11 -8.21 5.86
CA HIS A 63 4.15 -7.47 6.54
C HIS A 63 3.54 -6.43 7.47
N VAL A 64 4.27 -6.09 8.53
CA VAL A 64 3.92 -4.99 9.43
C VAL A 64 5.10 -4.07 9.62
N ARG A 65 4.83 -2.78 9.72
CA ARG A 65 5.79 -1.78 10.21
C ARG A 65 5.40 -1.32 11.59
N LEU A 66 6.34 -1.42 12.52
CA LEU A 66 6.22 -0.91 13.87
C LEU A 66 6.86 0.47 13.95
N TYR A 67 6.20 1.41 14.62
CA TYR A 67 6.72 2.75 14.90
C TYR A 67 6.83 2.99 16.40
N ARG A 68 7.93 3.62 16.82
CA ARG A 68 8.17 4.00 18.22
C ARG A 68 8.76 5.40 18.31
N PRO A 69 8.25 6.28 19.17
CA PRO A 69 8.90 7.56 19.47
C PRO A 69 10.23 7.38 20.21
N VAL A 70 11.28 8.09 19.79
CA VAL A 70 12.64 7.95 20.35
C VAL A 70 12.72 8.41 21.81
N LYS A 71 12.00 9.48 22.18
CA LYS A 71 12.02 10.07 23.52
C LYS A 71 11.18 9.30 24.56
N THR A 72 10.96 8.00 24.36
CA THR A 72 10.13 7.18 25.25
C THR A 72 10.94 6.72 26.46
N PRO A 73 10.50 6.99 27.70
CA PRO A 73 11.19 6.53 28.89
C PRO A 73 11.34 4.99 28.89
N PRO A 74 12.42 4.46 29.48
CA PRO A 74 12.56 3.03 29.71
C PRO A 74 11.33 2.48 30.45
N ASN A 75 10.75 1.38 29.97
CA ASN A 75 9.56 0.73 30.53
C ASN A 75 8.25 1.53 30.47
N ALA A 76 8.19 2.63 29.71
CA ALA A 76 6.93 3.32 29.46
C ALA A 76 5.99 2.40 28.64
N LYS A 77 4.79 2.16 29.16
CA LYS A 77 3.72 1.48 28.40
C LYS A 77 3.07 2.50 27.48
N LEU A 78 3.17 2.27 26.18
CA LEU A 78 2.48 3.07 25.18
C LEU A 78 1.22 2.32 24.71
N PRO A 79 0.08 3.00 24.53
CA PRO A 79 -1.04 2.42 23.82
C PRO A 79 -0.64 1.97 22.41
N LEU A 80 -1.11 0.80 22.02
CA LEU A 80 -0.93 0.25 20.68
C LEU A 80 -2.05 0.75 19.77
N LEU A 81 -1.69 1.29 18.60
CA LEU A 81 -2.62 1.64 17.55
C LEU A 81 -2.34 0.76 16.32
N ALA A 82 -3.31 -0.07 15.96
CA ALA A 82 -3.30 -0.74 14.67
C ALA A 82 -3.84 0.22 13.60
N PHE A 83 -2.99 0.59 12.65
CA PHE A 83 -3.33 1.43 11.51
C PHE A 83 -3.39 0.57 10.26
N PHE A 84 -4.47 0.72 9.50
CA PHE A 84 -4.63 0.08 8.20
C PHE A 84 -4.71 1.20 7.17
N HIS A 85 -3.70 1.28 6.31
CA HIS A 85 -3.68 2.28 5.26
C HIS A 85 -4.93 2.09 4.37
N GLY A 86 -5.58 3.20 4.03
CA GLY A 86 -6.68 3.21 3.07
C GLY A 86 -6.16 3.39 1.65
N GLY A 87 -6.73 2.67 0.69
CA GLY A 87 -6.38 2.73 -0.74
C GLY A 87 -6.96 1.53 -1.48
N VAL A 88 -6.96 1.56 -2.82
CA VAL A 88 -7.37 0.41 -3.62
C VAL A 88 -6.32 -0.69 -3.40
N VAL A 89 -6.73 -1.81 -2.78
CA VAL A 89 -5.86 -2.96 -2.42
C VAL A 89 -4.92 -3.24 -3.58
N CYS A 90 -3.66 -2.82 -3.42
CA CYS A 90 -2.59 -2.95 -4.38
C CYS A 90 -1.53 -3.80 -3.73
N PRO A 91 -1.38 -5.08 -4.13
CA PRO A 91 -0.44 -5.99 -3.50
C PRO A 91 1.00 -5.47 -3.47
N GLN A 92 1.35 -4.52 -4.35
CA GLN A 92 2.70 -3.98 -4.52
C GLN A 92 2.84 -2.52 -4.06
N SER A 93 2.02 -2.04 -3.13
CA SER A 93 2.22 -0.68 -2.58
C SER A 93 3.39 -0.65 -1.59
N THR A 94 4.60 -0.76 -2.13
CA THR A 94 5.80 -0.14 -1.54
C THR A 94 5.79 1.38 -1.79
N SER A 95 4.60 1.98 -1.92
CA SER A 95 4.49 3.37 -2.32
C SER A 95 5.09 4.22 -1.21
N GLN A 96 6.03 5.08 -1.58
CA GLN A 96 6.60 6.11 -0.71
C GLN A 96 5.50 6.95 -0.04
N LEU A 97 4.30 7.00 -0.63
CA LEU A 97 3.08 7.61 -0.10
C LEU A 97 2.54 6.90 1.14
N ASP A 98 2.54 5.57 1.18
CA ASP A 98 2.10 4.80 2.36
C ASP A 98 3.05 5.03 3.52
N ILE A 99 4.36 5.01 3.25
CA ILE A 99 5.39 5.29 4.25
C ILE A 99 5.28 6.72 4.80
N SER A 100 5.04 7.70 3.93
CA SER A 100 4.85 9.11 4.30
C SER A 100 3.67 9.31 5.23
N ASN A 101 2.52 8.71 4.89
CA ASN A 101 1.32 8.83 5.70
C ASN A 101 1.47 8.11 7.03
N ASP A 102 2.06 6.92 7.03
CA ASP A 102 2.30 6.16 8.26
C ASP A 102 3.22 6.92 9.23
N ILE A 103 4.29 7.55 8.73
CA ILE A 103 5.18 8.35 9.58
C ILE A 103 4.50 9.64 10.05
N LYS A 104 3.68 10.30 9.23
CA LYS A 104 2.88 11.47 9.67
C LYS A 104 1.90 11.08 10.78
N VAL A 105 1.22 9.94 10.63
CA VAL A 105 0.33 9.38 11.65
C VAL A 105 1.14 9.08 12.91
N ALA A 106 2.28 8.39 12.80
CA ALA A 106 3.13 8.08 13.93
C ALA A 106 3.70 9.34 14.64
N ARG A 107 4.03 10.41 13.91
CA ARG A 107 4.50 11.70 14.46
C ARG A 107 3.41 12.41 15.23
N ASN A 108 2.23 12.53 14.64
CA ASN A 108 1.09 13.17 15.33
C ASN A 108 0.64 12.34 16.54
N LEU A 109 0.88 11.03 16.49
CA LEU A 109 0.55 10.07 17.53
C LEU A 109 1.79 9.62 18.32
N SER A 110 2.69 10.56 18.65
CA SER A 110 3.91 10.34 19.45
C SER A 110 3.71 9.73 20.85
N LYS A 111 2.46 9.44 21.23
CA LYS A 111 2.07 8.72 22.44
C LYS A 111 1.76 7.24 22.19
N TYR A 112 1.74 6.79 20.94
CA TYR A 112 1.29 5.47 20.53
C TYR A 112 2.41 4.70 19.85
N GLN A 113 2.35 3.39 19.96
CA GLN A 113 3.10 2.48 19.10
C GLN A 113 2.18 2.11 17.93
N VAL A 114 2.59 2.42 16.69
CA VAL A 114 1.76 2.22 15.49
C VAL A 114 2.19 0.94 14.78
N VAL A 115 1.21 0.13 14.38
CA VAL A 115 1.41 -1.06 13.52
C VAL A 115 0.71 -0.81 12.20
N SER A 116 1.45 -0.74 11.09
CA SER A 116 0.88 -0.57 9.74
C SER A 116 1.01 -1.85 8.93
N ARG A 117 -0.08 -2.34 8.33
CA ARG A 117 -0.07 -3.49 7.40
C ARG A 117 0.57 -3.08 6.08
N ARG A 118 1.46 -3.91 5.53
CA ARG A 118 1.90 -3.86 4.15
C ARG A 118 1.69 -5.18 3.43
N ASP A 119 1.18 -5.08 2.21
CA ASP A 119 1.22 -6.14 1.22
C ASP A 119 2.51 -5.93 0.39
N THR A 120 3.22 -7.01 0.06
CA THR A 120 4.44 -7.00 -0.77
C THR A 120 4.18 -7.57 -2.15
#